data_AF-A0A959T5E8-F1
#
_entry.id   AF-A0A959T5E8-F1
#
_cell.length_a   1.000
_cell.length_b   1.000
_cell.length_c   1.000
_cell.angle_alpha   90.00
_cell.angle_beta   90.00
_cell.angle_gamma   90.00
#
_symmetry.space_group_name_H-M   'P 1'
#
loop_
_entity.id
_entity.type
_entity.pdbx_description
1 polymer ?
#
loop_
_entity_poly.entity_id
_entity_poly.type
_entity_poly.pdbx_seq_one_letter_code
_entity_poly.pdbx_strand_id
1 'polypeptide(L)' 'PTGFKVTVKDIEIAAGAGFVIPILGKMMRMPGLPAVPAAEGMDIDAEGRISGLS' A
#
# COMPACT_ATOMS: atom_id res chain seq x y z
N PRO A 1 12.31 -1.93 -21.14
CA PRO A 1 13.61 -2.63 -20.99
C PRO A 1 13.51 -4.09 -21.49
N THR A 2 14.53 -4.57 -22.21
CA THR A 2 14.60 -5.95 -22.72
C THR A 2 15.94 -6.59 -22.31
N GLY A 3 15.98 -7.92 -22.19
CA GLY A 3 17.22 -8.67 -21.93
C GLY A 3 17.75 -8.63 -20.49
N PHE A 4 16.97 -8.19 -19.51
CA PHE A 4 17.40 -8.21 -18.10
C PHE A 4 16.95 -9.50 -17.37
N LYS A 5 17.73 -9.91 -16.37
CA LYS A 5 17.40 -11.04 -15.50
C LYS A 5 16.65 -10.55 -14.27
N VAL A 6 15.68 -11.34 -13.84
CA VAL A 6 14.91 -11.11 -12.61
C VAL A 6 15.42 -12.05 -11.54
N THR A 7 15.68 -11.52 -10.34
CA THR A 7 16.08 -12.31 -9.18
C THR A 7 14.92 -12.40 -8.21
N VAL A 8 14.48 -13.62 -7.91
CA VAL A 8 13.52 -13.90 -6.84
C VAL A 8 14.30 -14.03 -5.54
N LYS A 9 13.92 -13.26 -4.53
CA LYS A 9 14.56 -13.26 -3.21
C LYS A 9 13.86 -14.18 -2.22
N ASP A 10 12.54 -14.30 -2.33
CA ASP A 10 11.73 -15.11 -1.43
C ASP A 10 10.42 -15.55 -2.10
N ILE A 11 9.72 -16.50 -1.50
CA ILE A 11 8.46 -17.06 -1.98
C ILE A 11 7.47 -17.21 -0.82
N GLU A 12 6.27 -16.65 -0.96
CA GLU A 12 5.17 -16.85 0.00
C GLU A 12 4.07 -17.73 -0.61
N ILE A 13 3.47 -18.61 0.21
CA ILE A 13 2.41 -19.52 -0.21
C ILE A 13 1.06 -19.00 0.31
N ALA A 14 0.21 -18.52 -0.59
CA ALA A 14 -1.15 -18.13 -0.27
C ALA A 14 -2.08 -19.35 -0.39
N ALA A 15 -1.95 -20.31 0.53
CA ALA A 15 -2.65 -21.60 0.46
C ALA A 15 -4.19 -21.46 0.36
N GLY A 16 -4.77 -20.50 1.08
CA GLY A 16 -6.22 -20.22 0.98
C GLY A 16 -6.65 -19.63 -0.37
N ALA A 17 -5.77 -18.88 -1.04
CA ALA A 17 -6.05 -18.28 -2.34
C ALA A 17 -5.60 -19.17 -3.52
N GLY A 18 -4.84 -20.24 -3.25
CA GLY A 18 -4.44 -21.23 -4.25
C GLY A 18 -3.26 -20.83 -5.14
N PHE A 19 -2.43 -19.86 -4.72
CA PHE A 19 -1.27 -19.43 -5.52
C PHE A 19 -0.02 -19.13 -4.67
N VAL A 20 1.09 -18.98 -5.38
CA VAL A 20 2.42 -18.68 -4.83
C VAL A 20 2.83 -17.26 -5.26
N ILE A 21 3.43 -16.50 -4.34
CA ILE A 21 3.83 -15.11 -4.54
C ILE A 21 5.36 -15.03 -4.55
N PRO A 22 6.01 -14.88 -5.72
CA PRO A 22 7.45 -14.62 -5.80
C PRO A 22 7.76 -13.18 -5.43
N ILE A 23 8.65 -12.97 -4.46
CA ILE A 23 9.06 -11.67 -3.97
C ILE A 23 10.44 -11.34 -4.55
N LEU A 24 10.51 -10.28 -5.35
CA LEU A 24 11.74 -9.83 -6.03
C LEU A 24 12.53 -8.80 -5.20
N GLY A 25 11.88 -8.17 -4.22
CA GLY A 25 12.42 -7.04 -3.47
C GLY A 25 11.55 -6.67 -2.28
N LYS A 26 11.87 -5.56 -1.62
CA LYS A 26 11.10 -5.08 -0.48
C LYS A 26 9.71 -4.65 -0.96
N MET A 27 8.67 -5.25 -0.40
CA MET A 27 7.28 -4.88 -0.62
C MET A 27 6.71 -4.29 0.68
N MET A 28 6.13 -3.09 0.62
CA MET A 28 5.47 -2.47 1.76
C MET A 28 4.04 -3.01 1.89
N ARG A 29 3.75 -3.72 2.99
CA ARG A 29 2.39 -4.20 3.30
C ARG A 29 1.60 -3.24 4.18
N MET A 30 2.32 -2.45 4.98
CA MET A 30 1.76 -1.44 5.87
C MET A 30 2.43 -0.11 5.54
N PRO A 31 1.83 0.72 4.67
CA PRO A 31 2.32 2.06 4.44
C PRO A 31 2.13 2.90 5.71
N GLY A 32 3.11 3.75 6.01
CA GLY A 32 2.99 4.77 7.05
C GLY A 32 2.29 6.02 6.52
N LEU A 33 1.98 6.95 7.43
CA LEU A 33 1.50 8.27 7.06
C LEU A 33 2.66 9.13 6.51
N PRO A 34 2.39 10.04 5.56
CA PRO A 34 3.36 11.03 5.11
C PRO A 34 3.66 12.05 6.21
N ALA A 35 4.66 12.92 5.98
CA ALA A 35 5.08 13.94 6.94
C ALA A 35 3.94 14.90 7.37
N VAL A 36 3.02 15.20 6.46
CA VAL A 36 1.78 15.95 6.74
C VAL A 36 0.60 15.03 6.40
N PRO A 37 -0.05 14.41 7.39
CA PRO A 37 -1.20 13.54 7.17
C PRO A 37 -2.43 14.33 6.71
N ALA A 38 -3.22 13.75 5.79
CA ALA A 38 -4.50 14.35 5.38
C ALA A 38 -5.46 14.57 6.56
N ALA A 39 -5.31 13.77 7.63
CA ALA A 39 -6.08 13.89 8.86
C ALA A 39 -5.98 15.27 9.53
N GLU A 40 -4.89 16.02 9.35
CA GLU A 40 -4.76 17.39 9.89
C GLU A 40 -5.74 18.39 9.24
N GLY A 41 -6.20 18.11 8.03
CA GLY A 41 -7.16 18.95 7.29
C GLY A 41 -8.57 18.38 7.24
N MET A 42 -8.86 17.29 7.96
CA MET A 42 -10.19 16.69 8.02
C MET A 42 -11.04 17.37 9.09
N ASP A 43 -12.23 17.81 8.73
CA ASP A 43 -13.16 18.46 9.66
C ASP A 43 -14.64 18.26 9.24
N ILE A 44 -15.57 18.58 10.14
CA ILE A 44 -17.01 18.58 9.91
C ILE A 44 -17.64 19.91 10.35
N ASP A 45 -18.35 20.57 9.42
CA ASP A 45 -19.04 21.83 9.70
C ASP A 45 -20.34 21.61 10.53
N ALA A 46 -20.96 22.69 10.99
CA ALA A 46 -22.18 22.66 11.80
C ALA A 46 -23.40 22.10 11.06
N GLU A 47 -23.38 22.08 9.73
CA GLU A 47 -24.40 21.47 8.88
C GLU A 47 -24.08 20.01 8.53
N GLY A 48 -22.99 19.46 9.08
CA GLY A 48 -22.57 18.08 8.89
C GLY A 48 -21.80 17.82 7.59
N ARG A 49 -21.26 18.85 6.92
CA ARG A 49 -20.44 18.67 5.71
C ARG A 49 -19.00 18.37 6.08
N ILE A 50 -18.45 17.34 5.43
CA ILE A 50 -17.08 16.86 5.66
C ILE A 50 -16.12 17.53 4.68
N SER A 51 -14.97 17.99 5.19
CA SER A 51 -13.84 18.48 4.40
C SER A 51 -12.61 17.57 4.58
N GLY A 52 -11.67 17.59 3.63
CA GLY A 52 -10.38 16.87 3.73
C GLY A 52 -10.41 15.35 3.53
N LEU A 53 -11.56 14.75 3.21
CA LEU A 53 -11.72 13.29 3.01
C LEU A 53 -11.61 12.83 1.54
N SER A 54 -11.53 13.74 0.57
CA SER A 54 -11.52 13.46 -0.87
C SER A 54 -10.49 14.29 -1.62
#